data_AF-A0A0L6V4W2-F1
#
_entry.id   AF-A0A0L6V4W2-F1
#
_cell.length_a   1.000
_cell.length_b   1.000
_cell.length_c   1.000
_cell.angle_alpha   90.00
_cell.angle_beta   90.00
_cell.angle_gamma   90.00
#
_symmetry.space_group_name_H-M   'P 1'
#
loop_
_entity.id
_entity.type
_entity.pdbx_description
1 polymer ?
#
loop_
_entity_poly.entity_id
_entity_poly.type
_entity_poly.pdbx_seq_one_letter_code
_entity_poly.pdbx_strand_id
1 'polypeptide(L)'
;MWIPIKQITGNLVEENFEVKGGEFVFPDDSCGINFSGFNGIVECAWKATAYSHLTLPSNTPSKSLHNCMGLSCQLATKTQAAFEKVKQNVYAKDPDKHHWGIRDMKKIISDSASYKKLKHTLQK
;
A
#
# COMPACT_ATOMS: atom_id res chain seq x y z
N MET A 1 -3.28 6.10 3.11
CA MET A 1 -2.86 7.31 2.40
C MET A 1 -3.45 7.30 1.00
N TRP A 2 -3.96 8.43 0.56
CA TRP A 2 -4.52 8.65 -0.77
C TRP A 2 -3.74 9.79 -1.43
N ILE A 3 -3.24 9.55 -2.65
CA ILE A 3 -2.27 10.42 -3.30
C ILE A 3 -2.74 10.71 -4.74
N PRO A 4 -2.95 11.97 -5.13
CA PRO A 4 -3.30 12.34 -6.49
C PRO A 4 -2.04 12.27 -7.38
N ILE A 5 -2.10 11.48 -8.46
CA ILE A 5 -0.96 11.24 -9.33
C ILE A 5 -1.31 11.35 -10.82
N LYS A 6 -0.31 11.60 -11.66
CA LYS A 6 -0.36 11.35 -13.10
C LYS A 6 -0.16 9.86 -13.34
N GLN A 7 -1.11 9.19 -13.98
CA GLN A 7 -1.11 7.74 -14.18
C GLN A 7 0.17 7.24 -14.87
N ILE A 8 0.68 7.98 -15.85
CA ILE A 8 1.82 7.55 -16.66
C ILE A 8 3.15 7.75 -15.94
N THR A 9 3.33 8.89 -15.27
CA THR A 9 4.62 9.26 -14.68
C THR A 9 4.72 8.97 -13.19
N GLY A 10 3.59 8.82 -12.50
CA GLY A 10 3.53 8.73 -11.04
C GLY A 10 3.77 10.06 -10.32
N ASN A 11 3.98 11.17 -11.05
CA ASN A 11 4.19 12.49 -10.44
C ASN A 11 2.91 12.96 -9.73
N LEU A 12 3.07 13.74 -8.66
CA LEU A 12 1.95 14.36 -7.96
C LEU A 12 1.17 15.29 -8.88
N VAL A 13 -0.15 15.34 -8.66
CA VAL A 13 -1.03 16.35 -9.25
C VAL A 13 -1.37 17.34 -8.14
N GLU A 14 -0.86 18.56 -8.26
CA GLU A 14 -0.98 19.58 -7.21
C GLU A 14 -2.18 20.51 -7.43
N GLU A 15 -2.70 20.58 -8.66
CA GLU A 15 -3.81 21.46 -9.04
C GLU A 15 -4.72 20.79 -10.06
N ASN A 16 -5.99 21.23 -10.09
CA ASN A 16 -7.00 20.81 -11.06
C ASN A 16 -7.14 19.28 -11.13
N PHE A 17 -7.17 18.61 -9.97
CA PHE A 17 -7.34 17.17 -9.92
C PHE A 17 -8.73 16.77 -10.44
N GLU A 18 -8.77 15.85 -11.40
CA GLU A 18 -9.99 15.58 -12.19
C GLU A 18 -10.71 14.28 -11.81
N VAL A 19 -10.09 13.45 -10.97
CA VAL A 19 -10.71 12.20 -10.52
C VAL A 19 -11.83 12.51 -9.54
N LYS A 20 -12.99 11.89 -9.74
CA LYS A 20 -14.16 12.01 -8.88
C LYS A 20 -14.48 10.69 -8.20
N GLY A 21 -15.17 10.75 -7.06
CA GLY A 21 -15.50 9.58 -6.26
C GLY A 21 -14.27 9.03 -5.54
N GLY A 22 -14.24 7.71 -5.33
CA GLY A 22 -13.14 7.08 -4.61
C GLY A 22 -13.22 7.27 -3.09
N GLU A 23 -14.38 7.66 -2.56
CA GLU A 23 -14.59 7.93 -1.14
C GLU A 23 -14.17 6.73 -0.29
N PHE A 24 -13.52 7.01 0.84
CA PHE A 24 -13.15 5.98 1.80
C PHE A 24 -14.19 5.94 2.92
N VAL A 25 -14.99 4.88 2.96
CA VAL A 25 -16.18 4.81 3.82
C VAL A 25 -16.06 3.76 4.91
N PHE A 26 -16.67 4.06 6.05
CA PHE A 26 -16.89 3.18 7.19
C PHE A 26 -18.39 2.88 7.26
N PRO A 27 -18.88 1.84 6.57
CA PRO A 27 -20.32 1.63 6.37
C PRO A 27 -21.08 1.44 7.68
N ASP A 28 -20.52 0.72 8.63
CA ASP A 28 -21.17 0.43 9.91
C ASP A 28 -21.31 1.69 10.78
N ASP A 29 -20.40 2.66 10.61
CA ASP A 29 -20.39 3.93 11.33
C ASP A 29 -21.11 5.06 10.57
N SER A 30 -21.66 4.77 9.38
CA SER A 30 -22.33 5.75 8.52
C SER A 30 -21.50 7.01 8.25
N CYS A 31 -20.17 6.87 8.18
CA CYS A 31 -19.26 7.99 7.92
C CYS A 31 -18.25 7.65 6.81
N GLY A 32 -17.63 8.67 6.24
CA GLY A 32 -16.65 8.50 5.17
C GLY A 32 -15.89 9.77 4.87
N ILE A 33 -14.77 9.59 4.16
CA ILE A 33 -13.89 10.65 3.71
C ILE A 33 -14.22 10.93 2.25
N ASN A 34 -14.75 12.13 1.98
CA ASN A 34 -14.99 12.61 0.63
C ASN A 34 -13.74 13.34 0.11
N PHE A 35 -13.19 12.87 -1.00
CA PHE A 35 -12.00 13.46 -1.64
C PHE A 35 -12.34 14.52 -2.70
N SER A 36 -13.63 14.76 -2.96
CA SER A 36 -14.08 15.71 -3.99
C SER A 36 -13.60 17.13 -3.71
N GLY A 37 -12.96 17.76 -4.69
CA GLY A 37 -12.45 19.13 -4.57
C GLY A 37 -11.17 19.27 -3.74
N PHE A 38 -10.60 18.16 -3.25
CA PHE A 38 -9.34 18.16 -2.52
C PHE A 38 -8.17 17.92 -3.47
N ASN A 39 -7.21 18.86 -3.50
CA ASN A 39 -6.01 18.80 -4.36
C ASN A 39 -4.74 18.37 -3.61
N GLY A 40 -4.89 17.74 -2.43
CA GLY A 40 -3.78 17.37 -1.56
C GLY A 40 -3.63 15.85 -1.36
N ILE A 41 -2.69 15.49 -0.49
CA ILE A 41 -2.51 14.12 0.01
C ILE A 41 -3.35 13.93 1.26
N VAL A 42 -4.06 12.80 1.36
CA VAL A 42 -4.78 12.42 2.59
C VAL A 42 -4.05 11.28 3.28
N GLU A 43 -3.70 11.49 4.54
CA GLU A 43 -3.25 10.42 5.44
C GLU A 43 -4.32 10.17 6.50
N CYS A 44 -4.63 8.89 6.72
CA CYS A 44 -5.57 8.47 7.75
C CYS A 44 -4.99 7.25 8.48
N ALA A 45 -5.19 7.23 9.80
CA ALA A 45 -4.84 6.12 10.67
C ALA A 45 -6.10 5.68 11.42
N TRP A 46 -6.42 4.40 11.34
CA TRP A 46 -7.58 3.81 12.01
C TRP A 46 -7.29 2.37 12.42
N LYS A 47 -8.12 1.83 13.32
CA LYS A 47 -8.04 0.41 13.71
C LYS A 47 -8.76 -0.45 12.68
N ALA A 48 -8.05 -0.84 11.61
CA ALA A 48 -8.61 -1.60 10.49
C ALA A 48 -9.29 -2.93 10.88
N THR A 49 -8.94 -3.51 12.04
CA THR A 49 -9.56 -4.73 12.56
C THR A 49 -10.85 -4.51 13.36
N ALA A 50 -11.17 -3.27 13.72
CA ALA A 50 -12.36 -2.93 14.49
C ALA A 50 -13.43 -2.24 13.65
N TYR A 51 -13.05 -1.61 12.54
CA TYR A 51 -13.96 -0.83 11.71
C TYR A 51 -13.99 -1.39 10.29
N SER A 52 -15.16 -1.86 9.86
CA SER A 52 -15.43 -2.21 8.46
C SER A 52 -15.14 -0.99 7.60
N HIS A 53 -14.47 -1.19 6.46
CA HIS A 53 -14.10 -0.09 5.57
C HIS A 53 -14.00 -0.57 4.13
N LEU A 54 -14.27 0.33 3.20
CA LEU A 54 -14.04 0.12 1.78
C LEU A 54 -13.76 1.44 1.05
N THR A 55 -13.19 1.33 -0.14
CA THR A 55 -13.08 2.44 -1.08
C THR A 55 -14.18 2.30 -2.12
N LEU A 56 -14.99 3.33 -2.31
CA LEU A 56 -15.97 3.37 -3.39
C LEU A 56 -15.28 3.48 -4.77
N PRO A 57 -15.94 3.12 -5.87
CA PRO A 57 -15.39 3.31 -7.20
C PRO A 57 -15.08 4.79 -7.48
N SER A 58 -13.95 5.05 -8.15
CA SER A 58 -13.63 6.37 -8.70
C SER A 58 -13.91 6.41 -10.20
N ASN A 59 -14.08 7.62 -10.73
CA ASN A 59 -14.25 7.88 -12.15
C ASN A 59 -13.27 8.97 -12.58
N THR A 60 -12.48 8.65 -13.60
CA THR A 60 -11.57 9.58 -14.26
C THR A 60 -12.14 9.92 -15.64
N PRO A 61 -12.29 11.21 -16.00
CA PRO A 61 -12.68 11.61 -17.34
C PRO A 61 -11.77 10.98 -18.40
N SER A 62 -12.32 10.54 -19.54
CA SER A 62 -11.60 9.75 -20.55
C SER A 62 -10.36 10.42 -21.15
N LYS A 63 -10.25 11.74 -21.07
CA LYS A 63 -9.10 12.53 -21.55
C LYS A 63 -8.09 12.87 -20.46
N SER A 64 -8.43 12.63 -19.19
CA SER A 64 -7.57 12.94 -18.06
C SER A 64 -6.49 11.89 -17.91
N LEU A 65 -5.27 12.33 -17.55
CA LEU A 65 -4.17 11.46 -17.16
C LEU A 65 -4.05 11.33 -15.64
N HIS A 66 -5.04 11.81 -14.89
CA HIS A 66 -5.04 11.79 -13.44
C HIS A 66 -5.53 10.44 -12.89
N ASN A 67 -4.94 10.00 -11.79
CA ASN A 67 -5.33 8.80 -11.07
C ASN A 67 -5.12 8.98 -9.56
N CYS A 68 -5.69 8.10 -8.75
CA CYS A 68 -5.47 8.03 -7.30
C CYS A 68 -4.57 6.84 -6.97
N MET A 69 -3.47 7.08 -6.26
CA MET A 69 -2.68 6.00 -5.67
C MET A 69 -3.10 5.82 -4.20
N GLY A 70 -3.56 4.61 -3.87
CA GLY A 70 -3.79 4.19 -2.49
C GLY A 70 -2.56 3.51 -1.92
N LEU A 71 -2.10 3.95 -0.73
CA LEU A 71 -1.04 3.31 0.03
C LEU A 71 -1.55 2.94 1.43
N SER A 72 -1.33 1.69 1.83
CA SER A 72 -1.67 1.17 3.16
C SER A 72 -0.41 0.62 3.82
N CYS A 73 -0.18 1.02 5.08
CA CYS A 73 0.86 0.47 5.93
C CYS A 73 0.20 -0.17 7.15
N GLN A 74 0.40 -1.47 7.32
CA GLN A 74 -0.20 -2.24 8.40
C GLN A 74 0.86 -3.06 9.10
N LEU A 75 0.81 -3.09 10.43
CA LEU A 75 1.66 -3.99 11.21
C LEU A 75 0.97 -5.33 11.39
N ALA A 76 1.34 -6.30 10.56
CA ALA A 76 0.80 -7.66 10.70
C ALA A 76 1.27 -8.30 12.03
N THR A 77 0.39 -9.04 12.71
CA THR A 77 0.69 -9.75 13.97
C THR A 77 1.90 -10.68 13.83
N LYS A 78 2.10 -11.27 12.64
CA LYS A 78 3.27 -12.12 12.34
C LYS A 78 4.58 -11.33 12.39
N THR A 79 4.57 -10.07 11.94
CA THR A 79 5.73 -9.18 12.01
C THR A 79 6.08 -8.86 13.45
N GLN A 80 5.08 -8.53 14.27
CA GLN A 80 5.28 -8.32 15.72
C GLN A 80 5.85 -9.58 16.40
N ALA A 81 5.26 -10.74 16.15
CA ALA A 81 5.74 -12.00 16.71
C ALA A 81 7.18 -12.32 16.27
N ALA A 82 7.55 -11.97 15.03
CA ALA A 82 8.91 -12.14 14.56
C ALA A 82 9.89 -11.18 15.27
N PHE A 83 9.51 -9.91 15.49
CA PHE A 83 10.30 -8.96 16.26
C PHE A 83 10.54 -9.43 17.70
N GLU A 84 9.51 -9.96 18.38
CA GLU A 84 9.68 -10.50 19.73
C GLU A 84 10.67 -11.68 19.77
N LYS A 85 10.65 -12.56 18.76
CA LYS A 85 11.63 -13.65 18.65
C LYS A 85 13.06 -13.14 18.45
N VAL A 86 13.24 -12.09 17.66
CA VAL A 86 14.55 -11.43 17.50
C VAL A 86 15.02 -10.86 18.84
N LYS A 87 14.15 -10.12 19.55
CA LYS A 87 14.46 -9.52 20.85
C LYS A 87 14.83 -10.56 21.92
N GLN A 88 14.21 -11.75 21.87
CA GLN A 88 14.49 -12.86 22.78
C GLN A 88 15.73 -13.69 22.39
N ASN A 89 16.47 -13.28 21.35
CA ASN A 89 17.64 -13.97 20.80
C ASN A 89 17.34 -15.42 20.39
N VAL A 90 16.10 -15.72 19.93
CA VAL A 90 15.69 -17.08 19.56
C VAL A 90 16.62 -17.68 18.49
N TYR A 91 16.97 -16.89 17.47
CA TYR A 91 17.81 -17.34 16.36
C TYR A 91 19.31 -17.45 16.71
N ALA A 92 19.76 -16.75 17.75
CA ALA A 92 21.13 -16.91 18.25
C ALA A 92 21.25 -18.18 19.10
N LYS A 93 20.17 -18.58 19.78
CA LYS A 93 20.09 -19.80 20.59
C LYS A 93 19.84 -21.07 19.76
N ASP A 94 19.24 -20.91 18.59
CA ASP A 94 18.88 -22.01 17.68
C ASP A 94 19.13 -21.56 16.22
N PRO A 95 20.37 -21.65 15.73
CA PRO A 95 20.80 -21.09 14.44
C PRO A 95 20.10 -21.69 13.23
N ASP A 96 19.66 -22.95 13.33
CA ASP A 96 19.01 -23.69 12.25
C ASP A 96 17.50 -23.39 12.15
N LYS A 97 16.95 -22.62 13.11
CA LYS A 97 15.54 -22.28 13.16
C LYS A 97 15.22 -21.11 12.24
N HIS A 98 14.55 -21.39 11.12
CA HIS A 98 14.14 -20.36 10.17
C HIS A 98 12.63 -20.07 10.27
N HIS A 99 12.27 -18.80 10.54
CA HIS A 99 10.90 -18.31 10.42
C HIS A 99 10.78 -17.38 9.20
N TRP A 100 10.15 -17.88 8.15
CA TRP A 100 9.98 -17.24 6.83
C TRP A 100 9.17 -15.92 6.80
N GLY A 101 8.84 -15.35 7.96
CA GLY A 101 8.00 -14.14 8.08
C GLY A 101 8.76 -12.83 7.87
N ILE A 102 10.05 -12.79 8.22
CA ILE A 102 10.94 -11.69 7.85
C ILE A 102 11.74 -12.24 6.67
N ARG A 103 11.36 -11.87 5.44
CA ARG A 103 12.08 -12.34 4.26
C ARG A 103 13.54 -11.93 4.42
N ASP A 104 14.44 -12.91 4.33
CA ASP A 104 15.88 -12.68 4.25
C ASP A 104 16.14 -11.59 3.20
N MET A 105 16.80 -10.51 3.61
CA MET A 105 17.09 -9.37 2.75
C MET A 105 17.89 -9.80 1.52
N LYS A 106 18.77 -10.80 1.66
CA LYS A 106 19.49 -11.38 0.51
C LYS A 106 18.55 -12.07 -0.45
N LYS A 107 17.53 -12.79 0.04
CA LYS A 107 16.51 -13.43 -0.79
C LYS A 107 15.62 -12.39 -1.49
N ILE A 108 15.23 -11.31 -0.79
CA ILE A 108 14.48 -10.20 -1.40
C ILE A 108 15.29 -9.58 -2.56
N ILE A 109 16.57 -9.28 -2.31
CA ILE A 109 17.44 -8.69 -3.32
C ILE A 109 17.57 -9.64 -4.52
N SER A 110 17.82 -10.93 -4.28
CA SER A 110 17.91 -11.97 -5.33
C SER A 110 16.62 -12.09 -6.15
N ASP A 111 15.46 -12.14 -5.50
CA ASP A 111 14.16 -12.24 -6.16
C ASP A 111 13.84 -10.98 -6.97
N SER A 112 14.18 -9.80 -6.44
CA SER A 112 13.98 -8.53 -7.13
C SER A 112 14.85 -8.39 -8.40
N ALA A 113 16.09 -8.89 -8.35
CA ALA A 113 16.98 -8.94 -9.50
C ALA A 113 16.45 -9.91 -10.58
N SER A 114 15.87 -11.02 -10.15
CA SER A 114 15.24 -12.02 -11.03
C SER A 114 13.97 -11.48 -11.70
N TYR A 115 13.19 -10.65 -11.00
CA TYR A 115 12.00 -10.00 -11.54
C TYR A 115 12.30 -9.06 -12.73
N LYS A 116 13.45 -8.36 -12.72
CA LYS A 116 13.88 -7.54 -13.87
C LYS A 116 14.10 -8.36 -15.14
N LYS A 117 14.53 -9.63 -15.03
CA LYS A 117 14.76 -10.51 -16.19
C LYS A 117 13.44 -10.94 -16.85
N LEU A 118 12.40 -11.20 -16.07
CA LEU A 118 11.07 -11.62 -16.57
C LEU A 118 10.37 -10.54 -17.41
N LYS A 119 10.51 -9.26 -17.06
CA LYS A 119 9.94 -8.15 -17.85
C LYS A 119 10.54 -8.03 -19.25
N HIS A 120 11.81 -8.37 -19.43
CA HIS A 120 12.46 -8.35 -20.75
C HIS A 120 12.04 -9.51 -21.66
N THR A 121 11.52 -10.61 -21.11
CA THR A 121 11.05 -11.77 -21.88
C THR A 121 9.60 -11.63 -22.33
N LEU A 122 8.77 -10.88 -21.57
CA LEU A 122 7.34 -10.67 -21.86
C LEU A 122 7.06 -9.44 -22.74
N GLN A 123 8.09 -8.73 -23.21
CA GLN A 123 8.00 -7.59 -24.14
C GLN A 123 8.54 -7.91 -25.55
N LYS A 124 8.55 -9.19 -25.94
CA LYS A 124 8.83 -9.63 -27.32
C LYS A 124 7.58 -10.12 -28.01
#